data_AF-A0A9P4KD54-F1
#
_entry.id   AF-A0A9P4KD54-F1
#
_cell.length_a   1.000
_cell.length_b   1.000
_cell.length_c   1.000
_cell.angle_alpha   90.00
_cell.angle_beta   90.00
_cell.angle_gamma   90.00
#
_symmetry.space_group_name_H-M   'P 1'
#
loop_
_entity.id
_entity.type
_entity.pdbx_description
1 polymer ?
#
loop_
_entity_poly.entity_id
_entity_poly.type
_entity_poly.pdbx_seq_one_letter_code
_entity_poly.pdbx_strand_id
1 'polypeptide(L)'
;MARLIDLPRELLEIIYHHLGSIDDVHHLARTCKISYGAIRNDKAYLEIMRSIIRHSPVHRFDIQLCRMLELHNDLVQYFQSGGMPLLPTTIDARGWHNTNMSTYELQLGRAITDRSHLYDSYFLGDALSDNRVYDILARWQGLRIIRDTWLLRELKEEDYLSVSFSGHPKEFAKTFENIQNCSDNAPRGIDVRLSSTTENYLNLDADQEGRFYTAIITIWLMNEVRWILTHFVYPSPSFDVPLKLLQECKNQLKSQAVNPLLDQLETLSMYQFMYQHLLPLHLPALADQNSSKLPFTYSSDLSKEPEHSARFLQLCLLAGQTYLQPPDLIELMVRRELQGKHPYPSAHLSRSTETYIHPSRTPHFFPDYDLGCSNSTSQYTSSLFRECITKINIIQRASISNSLRAPLTGLVLAQPLRMLFHIPDTVEGWLEERCLGEFKFESRADRQAIDNVWEREWKKVRWSIWWWAGSEEKAKMKMERWRCS
;
A
#
# COMPACT_ATOMS: atom_id res chain seq x y z
N MET A 1 25.26 -30.95 30.15
CA MET A 1 24.45 -30.14 29.20
C MET A 1 25.41 -29.26 28.44
N ALA A 2 25.48 -29.39 27.11
CA ALA A 2 26.24 -28.47 26.28
C ALA A 2 25.59 -27.08 26.36
N ARG A 3 26.38 -26.02 26.60
CA ARG A 3 25.88 -24.65 26.56
C ARG A 3 26.11 -24.10 25.15
N LEU A 4 25.24 -23.20 24.70
CA LEU A 4 25.38 -22.54 23.40
C LEU A 4 26.78 -21.88 23.24
N ILE A 5 27.32 -21.35 24.35
CA ILE A 5 28.65 -20.72 24.41
C ILE A 5 29.83 -21.69 24.22
N ASP A 6 29.60 -23.00 24.38
CA ASP A 6 30.62 -24.02 24.21
C ASP A 6 30.71 -24.50 22.74
N LEU A 7 29.80 -24.02 21.88
CA LEU A 7 29.77 -24.42 20.48
C LEU A 7 30.87 -23.72 19.68
N PRO A 8 31.52 -24.43 18.74
CA PRO A 8 32.40 -23.82 17.76
C PRO A 8 31.63 -22.85 16.87
N ARG A 9 32.34 -21.87 16.32
CA ARG A 9 31.76 -20.76 15.54
C ARG A 9 30.92 -21.25 14.37
N GLU A 10 31.36 -22.31 13.71
CA GLU A 10 30.71 -22.89 12.54
C GLU A 10 29.32 -23.44 12.91
N LEU A 11 29.18 -24.06 14.09
CA LEU A 11 27.88 -24.52 14.57
C LEU A 11 26.98 -23.35 14.99
N LEU A 12 27.55 -22.26 15.52
CA LEU A 12 26.79 -21.04 15.81
C LEU A 12 26.26 -20.39 14.53
N GLU A 13 27.09 -20.28 13.48
CA GLU A 13 26.65 -19.77 12.17
C GLU A 13 25.53 -20.63 11.60
N ILE A 14 25.62 -21.96 11.69
CA ILE A 14 24.54 -22.87 11.29
C ILE A 14 23.25 -22.61 12.09
N ILE A 15 23.34 -22.38 13.40
CA ILE A 15 22.17 -22.02 14.22
C ILE A 15 21.55 -20.72 13.71
N TYR A 16 22.36 -19.71 13.44
CA TYR A 16 21.90 -18.42 12.90
C TYR A 16 21.15 -18.57 11.56
N HIS A 17 21.63 -19.44 10.67
CA HIS A 17 20.96 -19.71 9.39
C HIS A 17 19.53 -20.29 9.52
N HIS A 18 19.21 -20.89 10.67
CA HIS A 18 17.93 -21.56 10.95
C HIS A 18 17.03 -20.77 11.91
N LEU A 19 17.36 -19.52 12.25
CA LEU A 19 16.46 -18.68 13.03
C LEU A 19 15.23 -18.27 12.20
N GLY A 20 14.15 -17.86 12.87
CA GLY A 20 12.86 -17.61 12.20
C GLY A 20 12.75 -16.22 11.57
N SER A 21 13.51 -15.24 12.08
CA SER A 21 13.38 -13.84 11.71
C SER A 21 14.70 -13.06 11.81
N ILE A 22 14.71 -11.87 11.21
CA ILE A 22 15.81 -10.91 11.33
C ILE A 22 16.04 -10.53 12.81
N ASP A 23 14.96 -10.37 13.57
CA ASP A 23 15.06 -10.01 14.98
C ASP A 23 15.64 -11.13 15.83
N ASP A 24 15.31 -12.40 15.56
CA ASP A 24 15.91 -13.53 16.28
C ASP A 24 17.43 -13.53 16.14
N VAL A 25 17.95 -13.21 14.95
CA VAL A 25 19.39 -13.05 14.72
C VAL A 25 19.96 -11.95 15.60
N HIS A 26 19.35 -10.76 15.60
CA HIS A 26 19.84 -9.65 16.41
C HIS A 26 19.68 -9.90 17.91
N HIS A 27 18.60 -10.53 18.35
CA HIS A 27 18.37 -10.90 19.73
C HIS A 27 19.41 -11.91 20.22
N LEU A 28 19.64 -12.99 19.47
CA LEU A 28 20.65 -13.99 19.82
C LEU A 28 22.05 -13.36 19.89
N ALA A 29 22.37 -12.47 18.95
CA ALA A 29 23.65 -11.76 18.95
C ALA A 29 23.84 -10.84 20.16
N ARG A 30 22.76 -10.24 20.70
CA ARG A 30 22.84 -9.39 21.90
C ARG A 30 23.00 -10.18 23.21
N THR A 31 22.80 -11.50 23.22
CA THR A 31 22.86 -12.29 24.45
C THR A 31 24.27 -12.41 25.04
N CYS A 32 25.31 -12.57 24.22
CA CYS A 32 26.69 -12.68 24.70
C CYS A 32 27.74 -12.36 23.62
N LYS A 33 29.00 -12.19 24.02
CA LYS A 33 30.12 -11.88 23.09
C LYS A 33 30.39 -12.99 22.07
N ILE A 34 30.14 -14.26 22.44
CA ILE A 34 30.42 -15.42 21.58
C ILE A 34 29.40 -15.48 20.44
N SER A 35 28.11 -15.32 20.74
CA SER A 35 27.05 -15.28 19.73
C SER A 35 27.21 -14.07 18.80
N TYR A 36 27.49 -12.88 19.35
CA TYR A 36 27.87 -11.70 18.53
C TYR A 36 29.09 -11.98 17.64
N GLY A 37 30.08 -12.70 18.15
CA GLY A 37 31.30 -13.06 17.42
C GLY A 37 31.04 -13.88 16.15
N ALA A 38 29.98 -14.69 16.12
CA ALA A 38 29.59 -15.46 14.93
C ALA A 38 29.13 -14.56 13.79
N ILE A 39 28.36 -13.52 14.08
CA ILE A 39 27.82 -12.59 13.07
C ILE A 39 28.66 -11.33 12.87
N ARG A 40 29.81 -11.20 13.56
CA ARG A 40 30.68 -10.02 13.46
C ARG A 40 31.34 -9.86 12.08
N ASN A 41 31.44 -10.95 11.31
CA ASN A 41 31.95 -10.90 9.94
C ASN A 41 30.81 -10.52 8.99
N ASP A 42 30.96 -9.41 8.27
CA ASP A 42 29.95 -8.90 7.32
C ASP A 42 29.50 -9.96 6.31
N LYS A 43 30.43 -10.78 5.81
CA LYS A 43 30.09 -11.86 4.88
C LYS A 43 29.19 -12.90 5.54
N ALA A 44 29.52 -13.34 6.76
CA ALA A 44 28.72 -14.31 7.49
C ALA A 44 27.34 -13.73 7.84
N TYR A 45 27.29 -12.47 8.30
CA TYR A 45 26.05 -11.76 8.57
C TYR A 45 25.14 -11.71 7.34
N LEU A 46 25.69 -11.35 6.18
CA LEU A 46 24.93 -11.30 4.93
C LEU A 46 24.44 -12.67 4.48
N GLU A 47 25.25 -13.72 4.59
CA GLU A 47 24.80 -15.09 4.29
C GLU A 47 23.65 -15.54 5.21
N ILE A 48 23.77 -15.24 6.51
CA ILE A 48 22.72 -15.51 7.50
C ILE A 48 21.45 -14.76 7.09
N MET A 49 21.53 -13.45 6.84
CA MET A 49 20.36 -12.66 6.48
C MET A 49 19.73 -13.10 5.15
N ARG A 50 20.52 -13.47 4.13
CA ARG A 50 20.00 -14.08 2.90
C ARG A 50 19.23 -15.36 3.18
N SER A 51 19.74 -16.21 4.08
CA SER A 51 19.07 -17.43 4.50
C SER A 51 17.73 -17.13 5.16
N ILE A 52 17.71 -16.22 6.14
CA ILE A 52 16.47 -15.82 6.84
C ILE A 52 15.44 -15.25 5.86
N ILE A 53 15.84 -14.33 4.98
CA ILE A 53 14.94 -13.69 4.02
C ILE A 53 14.33 -14.70 3.03
N ARG A 54 15.10 -15.70 2.60
CA ARG A 54 14.59 -16.72 1.66
C ARG A 54 13.60 -17.68 2.30
N HIS A 55 13.86 -18.09 3.54
CA HIS A 55 13.10 -19.16 4.18
C HIS A 55 11.95 -18.65 5.07
N SER A 56 12.04 -17.42 5.56
CA SER A 56 11.01 -16.85 6.42
C SER A 56 9.77 -16.46 5.61
N PRO A 57 8.57 -16.93 5.99
CA PRO A 57 7.32 -16.56 5.31
C PRO A 57 7.03 -15.05 5.41
N VAL A 58 7.63 -14.36 6.37
CA VAL A 58 7.49 -12.91 6.57
C VAL A 58 8.01 -12.10 5.36
N HIS A 59 9.03 -12.63 4.67
CA HIS A 59 9.73 -11.93 3.58
C HIS A 59 9.34 -12.44 2.18
N ARG A 60 8.27 -13.25 2.07
CA ARG A 60 7.89 -13.92 0.82
C ARG A 60 7.68 -12.95 -0.37
N PHE A 61 7.19 -11.75 -0.11
CA PHE A 61 6.95 -10.72 -1.13
C PHE A 61 8.11 -9.72 -1.27
N ASP A 62 9.10 -9.71 -0.36
CA ASP A 62 10.16 -8.70 -0.35
C ASP A 62 11.05 -8.76 -1.59
N ILE A 63 11.37 -9.98 -2.03
CA ILE A 63 12.25 -10.22 -3.18
C ILE A 63 11.59 -9.70 -4.47
N GLN A 64 10.30 -9.99 -4.62
CA GLN A 64 9.48 -9.49 -5.73
C GLN A 64 9.36 -7.95 -5.67
N LEU A 65 9.15 -7.40 -4.47
CA LEU A 65 9.10 -5.95 -4.27
C LEU A 65 10.44 -5.27 -4.60
N CYS A 66 11.59 -5.86 -4.25
CA CYS A 66 12.90 -5.32 -4.63
C CYS A 66 13.06 -5.19 -6.15
N ARG A 67 12.65 -6.19 -6.95
CA ARG A 67 12.63 -6.07 -8.42
C ARG A 67 11.70 -4.97 -8.90
N MET A 68 10.54 -4.85 -8.25
CA MET A 68 9.57 -3.84 -8.62
C MET A 68 10.10 -2.42 -8.37
N LEU A 69 10.80 -2.21 -7.25
CA LEU A 69 11.46 -0.95 -6.94
C LEU A 69 12.65 -0.66 -7.85
N GLU A 70 13.40 -1.68 -8.30
CA GLU A 70 14.41 -1.50 -9.36
C GLU A 70 13.76 -0.99 -10.65
N LEU A 71 12.66 -1.61 -11.08
CA LEU A 71 11.91 -1.18 -12.26
C LEU A 71 11.32 0.24 -12.09
N HIS A 72 10.79 0.56 -10.91
CA HIS A 72 10.35 1.91 -10.57
C HIS A 72 11.50 2.92 -10.80
N ASN A 73 12.67 2.65 -10.25
CA ASN A 73 13.84 3.53 -10.38
C ASN A 73 14.29 3.68 -11.85
N ASP A 74 14.29 2.58 -12.62
CA ASP A 74 14.60 2.61 -14.05
C ASP A 74 13.62 3.50 -14.83
N LEU A 75 12.32 3.43 -14.48
CA LEU A 75 11.28 4.27 -15.08
C LEU A 75 11.44 5.75 -14.70
N VAL A 76 11.71 6.05 -13.43
CA VAL A 76 11.99 7.41 -12.97
C VAL A 76 13.18 7.99 -13.74
N GLN A 77 14.27 7.24 -13.88
CA GLN A 77 15.46 7.65 -14.66
C GLN A 77 15.15 7.84 -16.14
N TYR A 78 14.34 6.95 -16.73
CA TYR A 78 13.88 7.08 -18.12
C TYR A 78 13.14 8.40 -18.36
N PHE A 79 12.18 8.75 -17.51
CA PHE A 79 11.46 10.03 -17.66
C PHE A 79 12.36 11.24 -17.38
N GLN A 80 13.26 11.16 -16.39
CA GLN A 80 14.20 12.23 -16.08
C GLN A 80 15.20 12.49 -17.22
N SER A 81 15.59 11.46 -17.96
CA SER A 81 16.52 11.55 -19.10
C SER A 81 15.86 12.02 -20.40
N GLY A 82 14.59 12.43 -20.37
CA GLY A 82 13.86 12.91 -21.54
C GLY A 82 13.17 11.80 -22.35
N GLY A 83 12.93 10.65 -21.72
CA GLY A 83 12.07 9.62 -22.27
C GLY A 83 10.67 10.14 -22.62
N MET A 84 9.93 9.36 -23.42
CA MET A 84 8.55 9.69 -23.77
C MET A 84 7.69 9.88 -22.51
N PRO A 85 6.74 10.82 -22.49
CA PRO A 85 5.95 11.14 -21.31
C PRO A 85 5.04 9.99 -20.83
N LEU A 86 4.81 9.00 -21.69
CA LEU A 86 4.01 7.80 -21.42
C LEU A 86 4.68 6.57 -22.05
N LEU A 87 4.51 5.41 -21.42
CA LEU A 87 5.07 4.13 -21.88
C LEU A 87 4.19 3.53 -22.99
N PRO A 88 4.78 3.08 -24.11
CA PRO A 88 4.02 2.47 -25.19
C PRO A 88 3.44 1.11 -24.77
N THR A 89 2.22 0.84 -25.25
CA THR A 89 1.52 -0.45 -25.12
C THR A 89 1.67 -1.27 -26.40
N THR A 90 1.66 -2.59 -26.29
CA THR A 90 1.65 -3.48 -27.47
C THR A 90 0.32 -3.38 -28.23
N ILE A 91 0.38 -3.09 -29.53
CA ILE A 91 -0.80 -2.77 -30.37
C ILE A 91 -1.54 -4.02 -30.89
N ASP A 92 -0.91 -5.20 -30.98
CA ASP A 92 -1.53 -6.41 -31.56
C ASP A 92 -1.47 -7.61 -30.59
N ALA A 93 -2.63 -8.05 -30.10
CA ALA A 93 -2.80 -9.07 -29.06
C ALA A 93 -2.90 -10.51 -29.60
N ARG A 94 -2.43 -10.78 -30.83
CA ARG A 94 -2.46 -12.12 -31.44
C ARG A 94 -1.33 -13.03 -30.91
N GLY A 95 -1.52 -13.49 -29.66
CA GLY A 95 -0.77 -14.58 -29.03
C GLY A 95 0.43 -14.12 -28.19
N TRP A 96 0.64 -14.76 -27.03
CA TRP A 96 1.81 -14.57 -26.15
C TRP A 96 3.16 -14.97 -26.78
N HIS A 97 3.12 -15.63 -27.94
CA HIS A 97 4.29 -16.22 -28.60
C HIS A 97 4.94 -15.32 -29.66
N ASN A 98 4.47 -14.09 -29.86
CA ASN A 98 5.08 -13.13 -30.79
C ASN A 98 5.83 -12.03 -30.05
N THR A 99 7.04 -11.76 -30.54
CA THR A 99 8.14 -10.89 -30.09
C THR A 99 7.83 -9.40 -29.94
N ASN A 100 6.58 -9.00 -29.74
CA ASN A 100 6.13 -7.60 -29.84
C ASN A 100 5.78 -6.95 -28.50
N MET A 101 6.09 -7.57 -27.34
CA MET A 101 5.94 -6.89 -26.04
C MET A 101 6.85 -5.68 -25.95
N SER A 102 6.36 -4.59 -25.36
CA SER A 102 7.23 -3.45 -25.05
C SER A 102 8.27 -3.88 -24.02
N THR A 103 9.46 -3.26 -24.05
CA THR A 103 10.53 -3.55 -23.08
C THR A 103 10.03 -3.43 -21.64
N TYR A 104 9.17 -2.45 -21.37
CA TYR A 104 8.61 -2.21 -20.03
C TYR A 104 7.54 -3.23 -19.64
N GLU A 105 6.71 -3.71 -20.58
CA GLU A 105 5.80 -4.84 -20.33
C GLU A 105 6.58 -6.11 -19.97
N LEU A 106 7.70 -6.37 -20.68
CA LEU A 106 8.57 -7.51 -20.38
C LEU A 106 9.26 -7.38 -19.02
N GLN A 107 9.78 -6.19 -18.69
CA GLN A 107 10.40 -5.93 -17.39
C GLN A 107 9.39 -6.06 -16.24
N LEU A 108 8.18 -5.51 -16.41
CA LEU A 108 7.10 -5.68 -15.45
C LEU A 108 6.74 -7.15 -15.26
N GLY A 109 6.61 -7.91 -16.36
CA GLY A 109 6.36 -9.35 -16.29
C GLY A 109 7.46 -10.12 -15.54
N ARG A 110 8.74 -9.78 -15.76
CA ARG A 110 9.86 -10.35 -15.01
C ARG A 110 9.83 -10.00 -13.53
N ALA A 111 9.52 -8.76 -13.18
CA ALA A 111 9.40 -8.34 -11.78
C ALA A 111 8.23 -9.06 -11.09
N ILE A 112 7.08 -9.22 -11.76
CA ILE A 112 5.92 -9.95 -11.25
C ILE A 112 6.23 -11.44 -11.05
N THR A 113 6.98 -12.04 -11.97
CA THR A 113 7.24 -13.49 -11.95
C THR A 113 8.56 -13.86 -11.28
N ASP A 114 9.22 -12.92 -10.57
CA ASP A 114 10.47 -13.22 -9.88
C ASP A 114 10.24 -14.26 -8.77
N ARG A 115 10.84 -15.44 -8.99
CA ARG A 115 10.83 -16.59 -8.08
C ARG A 115 12.23 -16.92 -7.58
N SER A 116 13.16 -15.97 -7.59
CA SER A 116 14.53 -16.19 -7.12
C SER A 116 14.60 -16.63 -5.66
N HIS A 117 13.52 -16.45 -4.89
CA HIS A 117 13.37 -16.95 -3.52
C HIS A 117 13.24 -18.49 -3.43
N LEU A 118 12.73 -19.16 -4.48
CA LEU A 118 12.50 -20.61 -4.49
C LEU A 118 13.72 -21.43 -4.87
N TYR A 119 14.77 -20.81 -5.40
CA TYR A 119 15.95 -21.51 -5.87
C TYR A 119 17.11 -21.33 -4.89
N ASP A 120 17.51 -22.43 -4.25
CA ASP A 120 18.81 -22.57 -3.58
C ASP A 120 19.92 -22.63 -4.63
N SER A 121 20.14 -21.53 -5.35
CA SER A 121 21.16 -21.51 -6.40
C SER A 121 22.54 -21.37 -5.76
N TYR A 122 23.18 -22.51 -5.49
CA TYR A 122 24.64 -22.64 -5.48
C TYR A 122 25.26 -22.25 -6.86
N PHE A 123 24.42 -22.07 -7.90
CA PHE A 123 24.81 -21.60 -9.23
C PHE A 123 24.70 -20.06 -9.36
N LEU A 124 25.73 -19.39 -8.84
CA LEU A 124 26.38 -18.10 -9.18
C LEU A 124 25.68 -16.92 -9.92
N GLY A 125 24.40 -16.94 -10.28
CA GLY A 125 23.78 -15.85 -11.06
C GLY A 125 22.57 -15.16 -10.45
N ASP A 126 21.82 -15.85 -9.59
CA ASP A 126 20.47 -15.42 -9.14
C ASP A 126 20.35 -15.28 -7.61
N ALA A 127 21.50 -15.21 -6.93
CA ALA A 127 21.53 -14.99 -5.49
C ALA A 127 21.05 -13.58 -5.13
N LEU A 128 20.17 -13.47 -4.13
CA LEU A 128 19.80 -12.20 -3.49
C LEU A 128 21.06 -11.35 -3.21
N SER A 129 21.25 -10.26 -3.96
CA SER A 129 22.42 -9.39 -3.83
C SER A 129 22.47 -8.71 -2.47
N ASP A 130 23.66 -8.33 -2.02
CA ASP A 130 23.93 -7.66 -0.74
C ASP A 130 23.08 -6.39 -0.58
N ASN A 131 22.95 -5.59 -1.65
CA ASN A 131 22.14 -4.37 -1.64
C ASN A 131 20.67 -4.68 -1.30
N ARG A 132 20.09 -5.69 -1.95
CA ARG A 132 18.72 -6.14 -1.67
C ARG A 132 18.54 -6.66 -0.25
N VAL A 133 19.56 -7.34 0.30
CA VAL A 133 19.53 -7.75 1.71
C VAL A 133 19.42 -6.52 2.60
N TYR A 134 20.28 -5.51 2.38
CA TYR A 134 20.23 -4.28 3.15
C TYR A 134 18.93 -3.50 2.96
N ASP A 135 18.37 -3.45 1.75
CA ASP A 135 17.08 -2.82 1.49
C ASP A 135 15.95 -3.49 2.28
N ILE A 136 15.93 -4.83 2.34
CA ILE A 136 14.94 -5.59 3.12
C ILE A 136 15.14 -5.37 4.62
N LEU A 137 16.38 -5.36 5.11
CA LEU A 137 16.69 -5.05 6.51
C LEU A 137 16.23 -3.63 6.89
N ALA A 138 16.50 -2.65 6.03
CA ALA A 138 16.08 -1.27 6.22
C ALA A 138 14.56 -1.14 6.21
N ARG A 139 13.89 -1.87 5.31
CA ARG A 139 12.43 -1.93 5.22
C ARG A 139 11.80 -2.57 6.46
N TRP A 140 12.34 -3.71 6.91
CA TRP A 140 11.91 -4.42 8.13
C TRP A 140 11.93 -3.49 9.35
N GLN A 141 12.97 -2.68 9.51
CA GLN A 141 13.07 -1.73 10.61
C GLN A 141 12.24 -0.46 10.40
N GLY A 142 12.28 0.12 9.20
CA GLY A 142 11.64 1.40 8.89
C GLY A 142 10.12 1.36 8.94
N LEU A 143 9.50 0.24 8.52
CA LEU A 143 8.04 0.09 8.52
C LEU A 143 7.43 -0.13 9.91
N ARG A 144 8.26 -0.33 10.95
CA ARG A 144 7.77 -0.41 12.34
C ARG A 144 7.04 0.85 12.79
N ILE A 145 7.33 2.00 12.21
CA ILE A 145 6.62 3.25 12.52
C ILE A 145 5.11 3.10 12.23
N ILE A 146 4.73 2.41 11.16
CA ILE A 146 3.32 2.15 10.82
C ILE A 146 2.70 1.21 11.87
N ARG A 147 3.43 0.17 12.30
CA ARG A 147 3.01 -0.74 13.39
C ARG A 147 2.79 0.01 14.69
N ASP A 148 3.76 0.81 15.09
CA ASP A 148 3.70 1.55 16.35
C ASP A 148 2.51 2.51 16.30
N THR A 149 2.27 3.16 15.15
CA THR A 149 1.10 4.03 14.94
C THR A 149 -0.23 3.27 15.00
N TRP A 150 -0.30 2.06 14.44
CA TRP A 150 -1.48 1.19 14.57
C TRP A 150 -1.79 0.84 16.03
N LEU A 151 -0.75 0.61 16.83
CA LEU A 151 -0.86 0.22 18.24
C LEU A 151 -1.16 1.39 19.18
N LEU A 152 -0.94 2.64 18.77
CA LEU A 152 -1.19 3.83 19.60
C LEU A 152 -2.63 3.88 20.14
N ARG A 153 -3.59 3.35 19.39
CA ARG A 153 -5.00 3.75 19.48
C ARG A 153 -5.95 2.72 18.90
N GLU A 154 -7.08 2.49 19.57
CA GLU A 154 -8.21 1.79 18.94
C GLU A 154 -8.89 2.70 17.91
N LEU A 155 -9.06 2.21 16.69
CA LEU A 155 -9.72 2.95 15.60
C LEU A 155 -11.19 2.54 15.46
N LYS A 156 -12.07 3.53 15.37
CA LYS A 156 -13.51 3.39 15.16
C LYS A 156 -13.90 3.67 13.71
N GLU A 157 -15.15 3.42 13.35
CA GLU A 157 -15.65 3.71 11.98
C GLU A 157 -15.44 5.17 11.56
N GLU A 158 -15.67 6.12 12.48
CA GLU A 158 -15.49 7.57 12.28
C GLU A 158 -14.04 8.02 12.04
N ASP A 159 -13.06 7.14 12.32
CA ASP A 159 -11.64 7.42 12.08
C ASP A 159 -11.21 7.15 10.64
N TYR A 160 -12.11 6.68 9.78
CA TYR A 160 -11.80 6.31 8.41
C TYR A 160 -12.59 7.17 7.41
N LEU A 161 -11.94 7.51 6.30
CA LEU A 161 -12.52 8.22 5.17
C LEU A 161 -12.17 7.48 3.88
N SER A 162 -13.17 6.83 3.28
CA SER A 162 -13.03 6.16 1.98
C SER A 162 -13.26 7.14 0.82
N VAL A 163 -12.57 6.89 -0.29
CA VAL A 163 -12.75 7.64 -1.56
C VAL A 163 -14.13 7.40 -2.17
N SER A 164 -14.73 6.22 -1.93
CA SER A 164 -16.07 5.86 -2.42
C SER A 164 -17.22 6.42 -1.57
N PHE A 165 -17.01 7.58 -0.96
CA PHE A 165 -18.02 8.24 -0.14
C PHE A 165 -19.29 8.56 -0.96
N SER A 166 -20.44 8.07 -0.50
CA SER A 166 -21.73 8.22 -1.20
C SER A 166 -22.55 9.43 -0.76
N GLY A 167 -22.10 10.18 0.26
CA GLY A 167 -22.82 11.33 0.82
C GLY A 167 -22.54 12.66 0.11
N HIS A 168 -23.05 13.75 0.70
CA HIS A 168 -22.89 15.09 0.14
C HIS A 168 -21.43 15.59 0.29
N PRO A 169 -20.89 16.41 -0.64
CA PRO A 169 -19.53 16.98 -0.52
C PRO A 169 -19.23 17.65 0.84
N LYS A 170 -20.23 18.34 1.40
CA LYS A 170 -20.15 18.96 2.75
C LYS A 170 -19.98 17.93 3.87
N GLU A 171 -20.64 16.78 3.78
CA GLU A 171 -20.48 15.71 4.77
C GLU A 171 -19.10 15.07 4.64
N PHE A 172 -18.62 14.87 3.42
CA PHE A 172 -17.27 14.37 3.14
C PHE A 172 -16.19 15.28 3.74
N ALA A 173 -16.29 16.60 3.49
CA ALA A 173 -15.40 17.60 4.07
C ALA A 173 -15.46 17.59 5.61
N LYS A 174 -16.66 17.52 6.18
CA LYS A 174 -16.85 17.45 7.64
C LYS A 174 -16.23 16.18 8.24
N THR A 175 -16.37 15.02 7.60
CA THR A 175 -15.75 13.77 8.05
C THR A 175 -14.23 13.90 8.03
N PHE A 176 -13.66 14.49 6.97
CA PHE A 176 -12.23 14.78 6.91
C PHE A 176 -11.78 15.70 8.06
N GLU A 177 -12.49 16.81 8.30
CA GLU A 177 -12.21 17.73 9.41
C GLU A 177 -12.31 17.03 10.78
N ASN A 178 -13.28 16.14 10.96
CA ASN A 178 -13.42 15.37 12.20
C ASN A 178 -12.19 14.48 12.45
N ILE A 179 -11.68 13.79 11.42
CA ILE A 179 -10.47 12.97 11.53
C ILE A 179 -9.27 13.83 11.95
N GLN A 180 -9.12 15.02 11.36
CA GLN A 180 -8.06 15.96 11.73
C GLN A 180 -8.18 16.41 13.19
N ASN A 181 -9.37 16.84 13.60
CA ASN A 181 -9.65 17.34 14.95
C ASN A 181 -9.48 16.25 16.02
N CYS A 182 -9.82 15.00 15.72
CA CYS A 182 -9.64 13.87 16.64
C CYS A 182 -8.15 13.63 16.96
N SER A 183 -7.26 13.84 15.99
CA SER A 183 -5.82 13.71 16.22
C SER A 183 -5.24 14.87 17.00
N ASP A 184 -5.61 16.11 16.65
CA ASP A 184 -5.04 17.31 17.29
C ASP A 184 -5.48 17.45 18.76
N ASN A 185 -6.68 16.95 19.09
CA ASN A 185 -7.22 17.00 20.45
C ASN A 185 -6.93 15.75 21.30
N ALA A 186 -6.33 14.70 20.75
CA ALA A 186 -5.95 13.53 21.54
C ALA A 186 -4.81 13.91 22.51
N PRO A 187 -5.05 13.90 23.84
CA PRO A 187 -3.98 14.18 24.79
C PRO A 187 -2.88 13.14 24.58
N ARG A 188 -1.64 13.59 24.38
CA ARG A 188 -0.47 12.70 24.35
C ARG A 188 -0.36 12.01 25.72
N GLY A 189 -0.98 10.84 25.88
CA GLY A 189 -0.84 9.99 27.07
C GLY A 189 -2.09 9.71 27.92
N ILE A 190 -3.32 9.72 27.39
CA ILE A 190 -4.50 9.16 28.10
C ILE A 190 -5.09 8.00 27.30
N ASP A 191 -5.46 6.92 28.01
CA ASP A 191 -5.87 5.60 27.49
C ASP A 191 -6.73 5.66 26.23
N VAL A 192 -6.10 5.29 25.12
CA VAL A 192 -6.62 5.43 23.77
C VAL A 192 -7.51 4.23 23.35
N ARG A 193 -7.91 3.42 24.33
CA ARG A 193 -8.64 2.17 24.13
C ARG A 193 -9.83 2.16 25.07
N LEU A 194 -11.01 2.24 24.47
CA LEU A 194 -12.25 2.49 25.20
C LEU A 194 -12.91 1.19 25.66
N SER A 195 -12.55 0.05 25.05
CA SER A 195 -13.11 -1.24 25.38
C SER A 195 -12.21 -2.02 26.35
N SER A 196 -12.82 -2.65 27.37
CA SER A 196 -12.12 -3.58 28.26
C SER A 196 -11.52 -4.78 27.51
N THR A 197 -12.03 -5.08 26.31
CA THR A 197 -11.50 -6.15 25.46
C THR A 197 -10.19 -5.79 24.76
N THR A 198 -9.92 -4.51 24.50
CA THR A 198 -8.76 -4.04 23.72
C THR A 198 -7.65 -3.44 24.59
N GLU A 199 -7.92 -3.22 25.88
CA GLU A 199 -6.96 -2.67 26.86
C GLU A 199 -5.61 -3.40 26.82
N ASN A 200 -5.63 -4.74 26.68
CA ASN A 200 -4.43 -5.57 26.69
C ASN A 200 -3.68 -5.68 25.35
N TYR A 201 -4.17 -5.08 24.26
CA TYR A 201 -3.63 -5.26 22.90
C TYR A 201 -2.37 -4.41 22.63
N LEU A 202 -1.50 -4.26 23.63
CA LEU A 202 -0.43 -3.25 23.64
C LEU A 202 0.69 -3.56 22.66
N ASN A 203 0.92 -4.84 22.37
CA ASN A 203 1.97 -5.32 21.50
C ASN A 203 1.44 -6.43 20.60
N LEU A 204 2.17 -6.65 19.51
CA LEU A 204 2.04 -7.83 18.66
C LEU A 204 3.08 -8.87 19.11
N ASP A 205 2.71 -10.15 19.09
CA ASP A 205 3.70 -11.22 19.19
C ASP A 205 4.51 -11.36 17.88
N ALA A 206 5.58 -12.17 17.88
CA ALA A 206 6.48 -12.29 16.73
C ALA A 206 5.77 -12.77 15.43
N ASP A 207 4.75 -13.62 15.56
CA ASP A 207 3.97 -14.09 14.40
C ASP A 207 3.06 -12.97 13.87
N GLN A 208 2.35 -12.28 14.77
CA GLN A 208 1.53 -11.12 14.46
C GLN A 208 2.35 -10.00 13.82
N GLU A 209 3.56 -9.73 14.30
CA GLU A 209 4.48 -8.74 13.71
C GLU A 209 4.90 -9.13 12.29
N GLY A 210 5.24 -10.40 12.07
CA GLY A 210 5.58 -10.93 10.76
C GLY A 210 4.43 -10.81 9.76
N ARG A 211 3.20 -11.15 10.18
CA ARG A 211 2.01 -11.01 9.35
C ARG A 211 1.64 -9.54 9.09
N PHE A 212 1.75 -8.67 10.10
CA PHE A 212 1.56 -7.22 9.96
C PHE A 212 2.48 -6.62 8.91
N TYR A 213 3.77 -6.94 8.99
CA TYR A 213 4.75 -6.54 7.99
C TYR A 213 4.39 -7.07 6.60
N THR A 214 4.06 -8.35 6.49
CA THR A 214 3.68 -8.97 5.21
C THR A 214 2.50 -8.24 4.57
N ALA A 215 1.46 -7.90 5.34
CA ALA A 215 0.30 -7.18 4.83
C ALA A 215 0.70 -5.82 4.20
N ILE A 216 1.62 -5.09 4.84
CA ILE A 216 2.17 -3.84 4.29
C ILE A 216 2.92 -4.11 2.98
N ILE A 217 3.80 -5.11 2.94
CA ILE A 217 4.58 -5.44 1.73
C ILE A 217 3.67 -5.85 0.58
N THR A 218 2.61 -6.61 0.87
CA THR A 218 1.63 -7.04 -0.13
C THR A 218 0.92 -5.84 -0.76
N ILE A 219 0.49 -4.88 0.07
CA ILE A 219 -0.14 -3.63 -0.40
C ILE A 219 0.85 -2.79 -1.21
N TRP A 220 2.08 -2.65 -0.73
CA TRP A 220 3.12 -1.91 -1.43
C TRP A 220 3.39 -2.51 -2.81
N LEU A 221 3.58 -3.83 -2.89
CA LEU A 221 3.77 -4.52 -4.16
C LEU A 221 2.60 -4.30 -5.14
N MET A 222 1.35 -4.40 -4.66
CA MET A 222 0.18 -4.09 -5.48
C MET A 222 0.20 -2.64 -5.97
N ASN A 223 0.55 -1.69 -5.12
CA ASN A 223 0.60 -0.28 -5.47
C ASN A 223 1.73 0.06 -6.42
N GLU A 224 2.88 -0.61 -6.35
CA GLU A 224 3.94 -0.44 -7.37
C GLU A 224 3.49 -0.94 -8.74
N VAL A 225 2.81 -2.10 -8.81
CA VAL A 225 2.22 -2.57 -10.07
C VAL A 225 1.23 -1.53 -10.61
N ARG A 226 0.32 -1.04 -9.76
CA ARG A 226 -0.65 0.01 -10.14
C ARG A 226 0.07 1.27 -10.62
N TRP A 227 1.08 1.73 -9.90
CA TRP A 227 1.89 2.89 -10.24
C TRP A 227 2.47 2.75 -11.65
N ILE A 228 3.14 1.64 -11.96
CA ILE A 228 3.70 1.38 -13.29
C ILE A 228 2.59 1.39 -14.36
N LEU A 229 1.44 0.78 -14.06
CA LEU A 229 0.29 0.74 -14.96
C LEU A 229 -0.30 2.12 -15.27
N THR A 230 -0.20 3.09 -14.36
CA THR A 230 -0.65 4.48 -14.62
C THR A 230 0.20 5.20 -15.68
N HIS A 231 1.45 4.78 -15.88
CA HIS A 231 2.39 5.43 -16.78
C HIS A 231 2.30 4.97 -18.24
N PHE A 232 1.51 3.92 -18.54
CA PHE A 232 1.24 3.51 -19.91
C PHE A 232 0.30 4.49 -20.63
N VAL A 233 0.48 4.64 -21.94
CA VAL A 233 -0.29 5.56 -22.80
C VAL A 233 -1.79 5.51 -22.52
N TYR A 234 -2.43 6.68 -22.38
CA TYR A 234 -3.86 6.84 -22.18
C TYR A 234 -4.38 8.05 -22.99
N PRO A 235 -5.51 7.93 -23.70
CA PRO A 235 -6.21 6.67 -24.02
C PRO A 235 -5.36 5.79 -24.94
N SER A 236 -5.45 4.47 -24.77
CA SER A 236 -4.76 3.49 -25.62
C SER A 236 -5.78 2.60 -26.33
N PRO A 237 -5.58 2.23 -27.61
CA PRO A 237 -6.49 1.33 -28.33
C PRO A 237 -6.53 -0.08 -27.74
N SER A 238 -5.46 -0.54 -27.10
CA SER A 238 -5.42 -1.79 -26.32
C SER A 238 -4.73 -1.60 -24.98
N PHE A 239 -5.20 -2.30 -23.96
CA PHE A 239 -4.57 -2.40 -22.64
C PHE A 239 -4.47 -3.87 -22.18
N ASP A 240 -4.53 -4.81 -23.13
CA ASP A 240 -4.72 -6.22 -22.82
C ASP A 240 -3.49 -6.86 -22.18
N VAL A 241 -2.29 -6.51 -22.66
CA VAL A 241 -1.04 -7.05 -22.11
C VAL A 241 -0.85 -6.61 -20.65
N PRO A 242 -0.95 -5.31 -20.30
CA PRO A 242 -1.02 -4.87 -18.92
C PRO A 242 -2.05 -5.62 -18.06
N LEU A 243 -3.26 -5.86 -18.56
CA LEU A 243 -4.28 -6.62 -17.82
C LEU A 243 -3.94 -8.10 -17.63
N LYS A 244 -3.24 -8.73 -18.59
CA LYS A 244 -2.71 -10.09 -18.43
C LYS A 244 -1.62 -10.15 -17.36
N LEU A 245 -0.70 -9.19 -17.37
CA LEU A 245 0.36 -9.07 -16.35
C LEU A 245 -0.26 -8.86 -14.96
N LEU A 246 -1.28 -8.00 -14.87
CA LEU A 246 -2.04 -7.78 -13.65
C LEU A 246 -2.69 -9.07 -13.15
N GLN A 247 -3.31 -9.85 -14.04
CA GLN A 247 -3.88 -11.14 -13.67
C GLN A 247 -2.81 -12.12 -13.18
N GLU A 248 -1.63 -12.13 -13.80
CA GLU A 248 -0.51 -12.95 -13.34
C GLU A 248 -0.01 -12.52 -11.97
N CYS A 249 0.04 -11.21 -11.69
CA CYS A 249 0.32 -10.68 -10.35
C CYS A 249 -0.67 -11.23 -9.31
N LYS A 250 -1.97 -11.19 -9.59
CA LYS A 250 -3.00 -11.75 -8.69
C LYS A 250 -2.79 -13.26 -8.46
N ASN A 251 -2.41 -14.00 -9.49
CA ASN A 251 -2.13 -15.43 -9.39
C ASN A 251 -0.90 -15.69 -8.51
N GLN A 252 0.17 -14.90 -8.69
CA GLN A 252 1.38 -15.01 -7.86
C GLN A 252 1.08 -14.69 -6.39
N LEU A 253 0.39 -13.59 -6.11
CA LEU A 253 -0.05 -13.23 -4.76
C LEU A 253 -0.85 -14.36 -4.10
N LYS A 254 -1.79 -14.97 -4.85
CA LYS A 254 -2.57 -16.11 -4.36
C LYS A 254 -1.69 -17.34 -4.08
N SER A 255 -0.74 -17.64 -4.95
CA SER A 255 0.13 -18.83 -4.81
C SER A 255 1.12 -18.75 -3.65
N GLN A 256 1.44 -17.53 -3.20
CA GLN A 256 2.34 -17.27 -2.07
C GLN A 256 1.58 -17.05 -0.75
N ALA A 257 0.25 -17.10 -0.75
CA ALA A 257 -0.53 -16.98 0.48
C ALA A 257 -0.28 -18.18 1.40
N VAL A 258 0.02 -17.92 2.67
CA VAL A 258 0.28 -18.98 3.67
C VAL A 258 -1.03 -19.37 4.36
N ASN A 259 -1.80 -18.35 4.76
CA ASN A 259 -3.11 -18.49 5.38
C ASN A 259 -4.12 -17.72 4.52
N PRO A 260 -4.74 -18.35 3.51
CA PRO A 260 -5.44 -17.63 2.45
C PRO A 260 -6.55 -16.71 2.94
N LEU A 261 -7.34 -17.07 3.96
CA LEU A 261 -8.35 -16.17 4.48
C LEU A 261 -7.74 -15.07 5.35
N LEU A 262 -6.89 -15.46 6.30
CA LEU A 262 -6.28 -14.55 7.26
C LEU A 262 -5.43 -13.48 6.56
N ASP A 263 -4.58 -13.88 5.60
CA ASP A 263 -3.74 -12.98 4.81
C ASP A 263 -4.60 -11.92 4.11
N GLN A 264 -5.79 -12.28 3.60
CA GLN A 264 -6.69 -11.34 2.92
C GLN A 264 -7.37 -10.38 3.91
N LEU A 265 -7.85 -10.88 5.05
CA LEU A 265 -8.46 -10.05 6.10
C LEU A 265 -7.46 -8.99 6.60
N GLU A 266 -6.23 -9.42 6.82
CA GLU A 266 -5.13 -8.56 7.29
C GLU A 266 -4.71 -7.54 6.25
N THR A 267 -4.61 -7.96 4.99
CA THR A 267 -4.32 -7.05 3.87
C THR A 267 -5.43 -6.01 3.71
N LEU A 268 -6.70 -6.40 3.82
CA LEU A 268 -7.83 -5.46 3.79
C LEU A 268 -7.77 -4.47 4.95
N SER A 269 -7.55 -4.96 6.17
CA SER A 269 -7.46 -4.11 7.36
C SER A 269 -6.30 -3.12 7.26
N MET A 270 -5.14 -3.58 6.79
CA MET A 270 -3.96 -2.74 6.58
C MET A 270 -4.17 -1.71 5.46
N TYR A 271 -4.88 -2.06 4.38
CA TYR A 271 -5.22 -1.12 3.32
C TYR A 271 -6.10 0.01 3.85
N GLN A 272 -7.17 -0.34 4.59
CA GLN A 272 -8.05 0.63 5.21
C GLN A 272 -7.28 1.51 6.21
N PHE A 273 -6.38 0.93 7.00
CA PHE A 273 -5.53 1.71 7.89
C PHE A 273 -4.65 2.71 7.16
N MET A 274 -3.86 2.25 6.19
CA MET A 274 -2.90 3.11 5.50
C MET A 274 -3.59 4.22 4.70
N TYR A 275 -4.66 3.87 3.97
CA TYR A 275 -5.19 4.76 2.95
C TYR A 275 -6.53 5.39 3.28
N GLN A 276 -7.28 4.85 4.24
CA GLN A 276 -8.51 5.45 4.71
C GLN A 276 -8.36 6.07 6.11
N HIS A 277 -7.27 5.79 6.84
CA HIS A 277 -6.98 6.46 8.12
C HIS A 277 -5.70 7.31 8.06
N LEU A 278 -4.52 6.71 7.89
CA LEU A 278 -3.24 7.43 7.92
C LEU A 278 -3.13 8.49 6.83
N LEU A 279 -3.48 8.14 5.59
CA LEU A 279 -3.41 9.08 4.48
C LEU A 279 -4.30 10.32 4.72
N PRO A 280 -5.61 10.21 4.99
CA PRO A 280 -6.43 11.38 5.33
C PRO A 280 -5.87 12.17 6.51
N LEU A 281 -5.39 11.48 7.55
CA LEU A 281 -4.87 12.12 8.76
C LEU A 281 -3.65 13.01 8.47
N HIS A 282 -2.73 12.57 7.59
CA HIS A 282 -1.49 13.30 7.30
C HIS A 282 -1.54 14.10 6.00
N LEU A 283 -2.66 14.05 5.26
CA LEU A 283 -2.85 14.78 4.01
C LEU A 283 -2.71 16.31 4.09
N PRO A 284 -2.97 17.01 5.22
CA PRO A 284 -2.74 18.45 5.28
C PRO A 284 -1.31 18.88 4.96
N ALA A 285 -0.32 17.98 5.07
CA ALA A 285 1.04 18.25 4.61
C ALA A 285 1.12 18.52 3.10
N LEU A 286 0.09 18.16 2.33
CA LEU A 286 -0.04 18.36 0.88
C LEU A 286 -1.08 19.43 0.48
N ALA A 287 -1.73 20.09 1.44
CA ALA A 287 -2.72 21.14 1.17
C ALA A 287 -2.06 22.41 0.60
N ASP A 288 -2.85 23.21 -0.11
CA ASP A 288 -2.51 24.54 -0.63
C ASP A 288 -1.21 24.62 -1.45
N GLN A 289 -0.84 23.51 -2.10
CA GLN A 289 0.25 23.55 -3.07
C GLN A 289 -0.25 24.16 -4.38
N ASN A 290 0.70 24.52 -5.23
CA ASN A 290 0.40 25.00 -6.58
C ASN A 290 -0.46 23.96 -7.33
N SER A 291 -1.46 24.40 -8.08
CA SER A 291 -2.32 23.54 -8.91
C SER A 291 -1.56 22.69 -9.93
N SER A 292 -0.33 23.07 -10.29
CA SER A 292 0.61 22.22 -11.03
C SER A 292 0.97 20.90 -10.33
N LYS A 293 0.73 20.81 -9.02
CA LYS A 293 0.96 19.63 -8.19
C LYS A 293 -0.23 18.67 -8.14
N LEU A 294 -1.34 18.98 -8.83
CA LEU A 294 -2.43 18.02 -8.99
C LEU A 294 -1.89 16.71 -9.61
N PRO A 295 -2.37 15.55 -9.13
CA PRO A 295 -3.48 15.35 -8.21
C PRO A 295 -3.14 15.46 -6.70
N PHE A 296 -1.91 15.79 -6.31
CA PHE A 296 -1.45 15.77 -4.90
C PHE A 296 -1.64 17.10 -4.16
N THR A 297 -2.75 17.79 -4.43
CA THR A 297 -3.08 19.00 -3.67
C THR A 297 -4.57 19.32 -3.69
N TYR A 298 -4.99 20.09 -2.70
CA TYR A 298 -6.37 20.53 -2.46
C TYR A 298 -6.35 21.79 -1.58
N SER A 299 -7.47 22.51 -1.49
CA SER A 299 -7.63 23.67 -0.59
C SER A 299 -7.74 23.20 0.87
N SER A 300 -6.94 23.75 1.78
CA SER A 300 -7.10 23.52 3.22
C SER A 300 -8.41 24.11 3.76
N ASP A 301 -8.88 25.18 3.14
CA ASP A 301 -10.17 25.80 3.45
C ASP A 301 -11.28 25.11 2.65
N LEU A 302 -11.83 24.04 3.22
CA LEU A 302 -12.95 23.30 2.66
C LEU A 302 -14.28 24.06 2.79
N SER A 303 -14.32 25.15 3.56
CA SER A 303 -15.55 25.89 3.87
C SER A 303 -15.94 26.91 2.80
N LYS A 304 -14.94 27.48 2.08
CA LYS A 304 -15.16 28.50 1.04
C LYS A 304 -16.00 27.99 -0.13
N GLU A 305 -15.67 26.82 -0.65
CA GLU A 305 -16.31 26.19 -1.82
C GLU A 305 -16.37 24.67 -1.60
N PRO A 306 -17.28 24.18 -0.74
CA PRO A 306 -17.24 22.82 -0.23
C PRO A 306 -17.38 21.78 -1.34
N GLU A 307 -18.14 22.05 -2.40
CA GLU A 307 -18.25 21.13 -3.52
C GLU A 307 -16.96 21.04 -4.34
N HIS A 308 -16.26 22.15 -4.58
CA HIS A 308 -15.03 22.17 -5.38
C HIS A 308 -13.85 21.60 -4.61
N SER A 309 -13.64 22.08 -3.38
CA SER A 309 -12.54 21.65 -2.52
C SER A 309 -12.66 20.17 -2.15
N ALA A 310 -13.86 19.67 -1.86
CA ALA A 310 -14.08 18.26 -1.55
C ALA A 310 -13.74 17.33 -2.74
N ARG A 311 -13.94 17.78 -3.98
CA ARG A 311 -13.58 17.00 -5.18
C ARG A 311 -12.07 16.88 -5.37
N PHE A 312 -11.32 17.96 -5.12
CA PHE A 312 -9.85 17.88 -5.15
C PHE A 312 -9.31 17.05 -3.99
N LEU A 313 -9.91 17.17 -2.80
CA LEU A 313 -9.60 16.28 -1.68
C LEU A 313 -9.83 14.81 -2.06
N GLN A 314 -10.99 14.49 -2.65
CA GLN A 314 -11.30 13.13 -3.10
C GLN A 314 -10.30 12.64 -4.17
N LEU A 315 -9.92 13.49 -5.13
CA LEU A 315 -8.89 13.18 -6.12
C LEU A 315 -7.51 12.96 -5.47
N CYS A 316 -7.15 13.78 -4.50
CA CYS A 316 -5.89 13.68 -3.76
C CYS A 316 -5.81 12.38 -2.96
N LEU A 317 -6.91 11.97 -2.34
CA LEU A 317 -7.01 10.67 -1.66
C LEU A 317 -6.90 9.49 -2.64
N LEU A 318 -7.59 9.53 -3.78
CA LEU A 318 -7.47 8.50 -4.82
C LEU A 318 -6.04 8.41 -5.38
N ALA A 319 -5.40 9.56 -5.61
CA ALA A 319 -4.01 9.59 -6.04
C ALA A 319 -3.08 9.08 -4.95
N GLY A 320 -3.28 9.48 -3.69
CA GLY A 320 -2.51 8.99 -2.56
C GLY A 320 -2.57 7.46 -2.43
N GLN A 321 -3.75 6.87 -2.59
CA GLN A 321 -3.95 5.41 -2.67
C GLN A 321 -3.15 4.70 -3.76
N THR A 322 -2.75 5.42 -4.82
CA THR A 322 -2.12 4.83 -6.02
C THR A 322 -0.62 5.10 -6.06
N TYR A 323 -0.20 6.29 -5.67
CA TYR A 323 1.16 6.77 -5.86
C TYR A 323 1.96 6.90 -4.57
N LEU A 324 1.31 7.03 -3.40
CA LEU A 324 2.02 7.13 -2.12
C LEU A 324 2.20 5.73 -1.53
N GLN A 325 3.46 5.32 -1.43
CA GLN A 325 3.87 4.04 -0.87
C GLN A 325 4.03 4.15 0.65
N PRO A 326 4.18 3.03 1.39
CA PRO A 326 4.34 3.10 2.85
C PRO A 326 5.44 4.08 3.34
N PRO A 327 6.63 4.16 2.70
CA PRO A 327 7.63 5.17 3.08
C PRO A 327 7.16 6.61 2.90
N ASP A 328 6.36 6.90 1.86
CA ASP A 328 5.82 8.24 1.62
C ASP A 328 4.79 8.62 2.69
N LEU A 329 3.97 7.65 3.15
CA LEU A 329 3.04 7.88 4.26
C LEU A 329 3.80 8.21 5.57
N ILE A 330 4.91 7.52 5.84
CA ILE A 330 5.80 7.83 6.97
C ILE A 330 6.39 9.23 6.80
N GLU A 331 6.81 9.62 5.60
CA GLU A 331 7.31 10.97 5.32
C GLU A 331 6.22 12.03 5.60
N LEU A 332 4.97 11.80 5.17
CA LEU A 332 3.83 12.68 5.46
C LEU A 332 3.55 12.78 6.97
N MET A 333 3.63 11.67 7.70
CA MET A 333 3.49 11.64 9.16
C MET A 333 4.52 12.56 9.82
N VAL A 334 5.80 12.37 9.50
CA VAL A 334 6.91 13.17 10.04
C VAL A 334 6.72 14.64 9.70
N ARG A 335 6.34 14.96 8.46
CA ARG A 335 6.10 16.34 8.02
C ARG A 335 4.96 16.99 8.79
N ARG A 336 3.84 16.28 8.96
CA ARG A 336 2.68 16.78 9.72
C ARG A 336 3.07 17.05 11.17
N GLU A 337 3.82 16.15 11.81
CA GLU A 337 4.31 16.34 13.18
C GLU A 337 5.25 17.54 13.32
N LEU A 338 6.08 17.80 12.32
CA LEU A 338 6.98 18.95 12.29
C LEU A 338 6.20 20.26 12.09
N GLN A 339 5.23 20.28 11.18
CA GLN A 339 4.37 21.46 10.93
C GLN A 339 3.58 21.89 12.17
N GLY A 340 3.18 20.94 13.03
CA GLY A 340 2.50 21.23 14.29
C GLY A 340 3.40 21.81 15.39
N LYS A 341 4.72 21.90 15.18
CA LYS A 341 5.69 22.41 16.16
C LYS A 341 6.21 23.77 15.69
N HIS A 342 5.91 24.85 16.42
CA HIS A 342 6.61 26.12 16.20
C HIS A 342 8.11 25.95 16.52
N PRO A 343 9.05 26.52 15.74
CA PRO A 343 8.86 27.49 14.65
C PRO A 343 8.95 26.89 13.23
N TYR A 344 8.70 25.58 13.06
CA TYR A 344 9.00 24.94 11.78
C TYR A 344 8.06 25.44 10.66
N PRO A 345 8.61 25.77 9.46
CA PRO A 345 7.80 26.17 8.33
C PRO A 345 7.03 24.99 7.74
N SER A 346 6.06 25.29 6.88
CA SER A 346 5.37 24.28 6.06
C SER A 346 6.38 23.45 5.27
N ALA A 347 6.49 22.16 5.61
CA ALA A 347 7.42 21.25 4.97
C ALA A 347 6.85 20.69 3.66
N HIS A 348 7.23 21.28 2.51
CA HIS A 348 6.86 20.79 1.17
C HIS A 348 7.67 19.56 0.76
N LEU A 349 7.06 18.67 -0.05
CA LEU A 349 7.74 17.49 -0.61
C LEU A 349 9.05 17.91 -1.29
N SER A 350 10.10 17.12 -1.07
CA SER A 350 11.37 17.35 -1.74
C SER A 350 11.20 17.11 -3.25
N ARG A 351 11.94 17.84 -4.09
CA ARG A 351 11.87 17.64 -5.55
C ARG A 351 12.19 16.19 -5.95
N SER A 352 13.10 15.52 -5.23
CA SER A 352 13.40 14.10 -5.43
C SER A 352 12.18 13.23 -5.14
N THR A 353 11.49 13.45 -4.02
CA THR A 353 10.25 12.74 -3.67
C THR A 353 9.17 12.99 -4.72
N GLU A 354 8.95 14.24 -5.13
CA GLU A 354 7.97 14.57 -6.17
C GLU A 354 8.27 13.87 -7.50
N THR A 355 9.54 13.83 -7.89
CA THR A 355 9.96 13.19 -9.14
C THR A 355 9.89 11.67 -9.03
N TYR A 356 10.10 11.10 -7.85
CA TYR A 356 9.93 9.67 -7.60
C TYR A 356 8.45 9.28 -7.72
N ILE A 357 7.56 10.01 -7.05
CA ILE A 357 6.11 9.73 -7.03
C ILE A 357 5.47 9.93 -8.41
N HIS A 358 5.83 11.00 -9.14
CA HIS A 358 5.21 11.32 -10.42
C HIS A 358 6.24 11.89 -11.43
N PRO A 359 7.10 11.03 -12.01
CA PRO A 359 8.25 11.45 -12.83
C PRO A 359 7.85 12.07 -14.18
N SER A 360 6.70 11.70 -14.73
CA SER A 360 6.23 12.21 -16.01
C SER A 360 5.82 13.68 -15.91
N ARG A 361 6.56 14.56 -16.58
CA ARG A 361 6.21 15.98 -16.73
C ARG A 361 5.17 16.17 -17.82
N THR A 362 3.98 15.59 -17.66
CA THR A 362 2.84 15.93 -18.53
C THR A 362 2.41 17.37 -18.24
N PRO A 363 2.55 18.32 -19.20
CA PRO A 363 2.27 19.73 -18.98
C PRO A 363 0.76 19.95 -19.12
N HIS A 364 -0.02 19.65 -18.08
CA HIS A 364 -1.49 19.78 -18.16
C HIS A 364 -2.10 20.73 -17.13
N PHE A 365 -1.33 21.17 -16.13
CA PHE A 365 -1.82 22.09 -15.13
C PHE A 365 -1.12 23.45 -15.28
N PHE A 366 -1.93 24.49 -15.48
CA PHE A 366 -1.46 25.87 -15.44
C PHE A 366 -0.98 26.16 -14.02
N PRO A 367 0.28 26.59 -13.82
CA PRO A 367 0.71 27.02 -12.51
C PRO A 367 -0.15 28.20 -12.03
N ASP A 368 -0.34 28.30 -10.72
CA ASP A 368 -0.92 29.45 -10.02
C ASP A 368 -2.45 29.60 -10.10
N TYR A 369 -3.17 28.54 -10.50
CA TYR A 369 -4.62 28.50 -10.33
C TYR A 369 -5.00 28.26 -8.85
N ASP A 370 -5.82 29.15 -8.28
CA ASP A 370 -6.39 29.01 -6.94
C ASP A 370 -7.49 27.95 -6.92
N LEU A 371 -7.21 26.83 -6.25
CA LEU A 371 -8.13 25.69 -6.12
C LEU A 371 -9.37 26.01 -5.29
N GLY A 372 -9.36 27.10 -4.50
CA GLY A 372 -10.47 27.57 -3.69
C GLY A 372 -11.38 28.59 -4.38
N CYS A 373 -11.06 29.04 -5.60
CA CYS A 373 -11.80 30.11 -6.27
C CYS A 373 -12.76 29.60 -7.37
N SER A 374 -14.06 29.77 -7.17
CA SER A 374 -15.12 29.47 -8.15
C SER A 374 -15.33 30.56 -9.21
N ASN A 375 -14.79 31.77 -8.99
CA ASN A 375 -14.97 32.95 -9.84
C ASN A 375 -14.03 33.01 -11.06
N SER A 376 -13.20 31.99 -11.26
CA SER A 376 -12.39 31.90 -12.47
C SER A 376 -13.31 31.74 -13.70
N THR A 377 -12.92 32.32 -14.83
CA THR A 377 -13.69 32.20 -16.08
C THR A 377 -13.98 30.73 -16.36
N SER A 378 -15.25 30.40 -16.59
CA SER A 378 -15.80 29.04 -16.77
C SER A 378 -15.00 28.07 -17.65
N GLN A 379 -14.18 28.61 -18.55
CA GLN A 379 -13.27 27.86 -19.41
C GLN A 379 -12.13 27.16 -18.65
N TYR A 380 -11.48 27.80 -17.67
CA TYR A 380 -10.37 27.18 -16.94
C TYR A 380 -10.84 26.07 -16.01
N THR A 381 -11.97 26.31 -15.33
CA THR A 381 -12.64 25.31 -14.49
C THR A 381 -12.94 24.05 -15.30
N SER A 382 -13.49 24.18 -16.52
CA SER A 382 -13.78 23.04 -17.39
C SER A 382 -12.54 22.24 -17.80
N SER A 383 -11.44 22.92 -18.13
CA SER A 383 -10.17 22.27 -18.49
C SER A 383 -9.58 21.49 -17.31
N LEU A 384 -9.57 22.11 -16.13
CA LEU A 384 -9.07 21.50 -14.90
C LEU A 384 -9.86 20.25 -14.53
N PHE A 385 -11.19 20.32 -14.62
CA PHE A 385 -12.06 19.17 -14.37
C PHE A 385 -11.86 18.04 -15.38
N ARG A 386 -11.64 18.37 -16.66
CA ARG A 386 -11.32 17.37 -17.68
C ARG A 386 -10.04 16.62 -17.32
N GLU A 387 -9.02 17.34 -16.87
CA GLU A 387 -7.76 16.73 -16.45
C GLU A 387 -7.93 15.86 -15.20
N CYS A 388 -8.71 16.31 -14.20
CA CYS A 388 -9.07 15.48 -13.05
C CYS A 388 -9.74 14.17 -13.50
N ILE A 389 -10.70 14.23 -14.42
CA ILE A 389 -11.37 13.05 -14.98
C ILE A 389 -10.36 12.14 -15.71
N THR A 390 -9.46 12.70 -16.51
CA THR A 390 -8.38 11.95 -17.16
C THR A 390 -7.54 11.20 -16.13
N LYS A 391 -7.11 11.87 -15.06
CA LYS A 391 -6.30 11.26 -13.99
C LYS A 391 -7.07 10.17 -13.24
N ILE A 392 -8.35 10.39 -12.91
CA ILE A 392 -9.22 9.37 -12.31
C ILE A 392 -9.30 8.15 -13.22
N ASN A 393 -9.52 8.34 -14.52
CA ASN A 393 -9.61 7.23 -15.47
C ASN A 393 -8.29 6.46 -15.62
N ILE A 394 -7.14 7.16 -15.62
CA ILE A 394 -5.82 6.53 -15.61
C ILE A 394 -5.64 5.65 -14.37
N ILE A 395 -5.97 6.18 -13.18
CA ILE A 395 -5.87 5.46 -11.91
C ILE A 395 -6.82 4.25 -11.89
N GLN A 396 -8.08 4.43 -12.29
CA GLN A 396 -9.08 3.36 -12.30
C GLN A 396 -8.74 2.26 -13.30
N ARG A 397 -8.22 2.62 -14.50
CA ARG A 397 -7.71 1.63 -15.47
C ARG A 397 -6.58 0.79 -14.89
N ALA A 398 -5.71 1.41 -14.09
CA ALA A 398 -4.60 0.75 -13.42
C ALA A 398 -5.01 -0.04 -12.15
N SER A 399 -6.30 -0.06 -11.77
CA SER A 399 -6.77 -0.74 -10.56
C SER A 399 -6.45 -2.24 -10.55
N ILE A 400 -6.08 -2.76 -9.38
CA ILE A 400 -5.86 -4.20 -9.16
C ILE A 400 -7.14 -5.03 -9.40
N SER A 401 -8.33 -4.46 -9.28
CA SER A 401 -9.59 -5.18 -9.57
C SER A 401 -9.74 -5.52 -11.06
N ASN A 402 -9.10 -4.73 -11.94
CA ASN A 402 -9.33 -4.79 -13.37
C ASN A 402 -8.91 -6.14 -13.97
N SER A 403 -9.65 -6.66 -14.95
CA SER A 403 -9.35 -7.96 -15.57
C SER A 403 -9.75 -7.96 -17.05
N LEU A 404 -9.18 -8.87 -17.84
CA LEU A 404 -9.59 -9.04 -19.24
C LEU A 404 -11.06 -9.47 -19.40
N ARG A 405 -11.60 -10.21 -18.43
CA ARG A 405 -12.96 -10.78 -18.51
C ARG A 405 -14.03 -9.79 -18.05
N ALA A 406 -13.66 -8.90 -17.16
CA ALA A 406 -14.49 -7.83 -16.64
C ALA A 406 -13.61 -6.57 -16.57
N PRO A 407 -13.33 -5.94 -17.72
CA PRO A 407 -12.65 -4.66 -17.70
C PRO A 407 -13.54 -3.66 -16.97
N LEU A 408 -12.96 -2.75 -16.19
CA LEU A 408 -13.71 -1.63 -15.63
C LEU A 408 -14.24 -0.77 -16.78
N THR A 409 -15.47 -1.05 -17.21
CA THR A 409 -16.09 -0.47 -18.42
C THR A 409 -16.59 0.96 -18.23
N GLY A 410 -16.45 1.53 -17.03
CA GLY A 410 -16.91 2.89 -16.73
C GLY A 410 -15.77 3.89 -16.86
N LEU A 411 -15.67 4.59 -17.99
CA LEU A 411 -15.07 5.93 -17.96
C LEU A 411 -15.90 6.75 -16.97
N VAL A 412 -15.26 7.37 -15.98
CA VAL A 412 -15.94 8.32 -15.10
C VAL A 412 -16.43 9.45 -16.00
N LEU A 413 -17.75 9.48 -16.22
CA LEU A 413 -18.38 10.51 -17.04
C LEU A 413 -18.35 11.84 -16.30
N ALA A 414 -18.39 12.92 -17.06
CA ALA A 414 -18.51 14.26 -16.49
C ALA A 414 -19.81 14.37 -15.67
N GLN A 415 -19.67 14.42 -14.34
CA GLN A 415 -20.77 14.64 -13.41
C GLN A 415 -21.00 16.13 -13.16
N PRO A 416 -22.22 16.53 -12.72
CA PRO A 416 -22.51 17.91 -12.33
C PRO A 416 -21.49 18.43 -11.31
N LEU A 417 -21.14 19.72 -11.41
CA LEU A 417 -20.12 20.33 -10.57
C LEU A 417 -20.40 20.27 -9.06
N ARG A 418 -21.67 20.06 -8.68
CA ARG A 418 -22.17 20.05 -7.30
C ARG A 418 -22.06 18.71 -6.59
N MET A 419 -21.59 17.66 -7.27
CA MET A 419 -21.46 16.33 -6.70
C MET A 419 -19.99 15.92 -6.60
N LEU A 420 -19.68 15.08 -5.61
CA LEU A 420 -18.41 14.34 -5.60
C LEU A 420 -18.28 13.51 -6.87
N PHE A 421 -17.05 13.12 -7.22
CA PHE A 421 -16.88 12.15 -8.27
C PHE A 421 -17.40 10.79 -7.79
N HIS A 422 -18.19 10.12 -8.62
CA HIS A 422 -18.55 8.73 -8.35
C HIS A 422 -17.37 7.79 -8.66
N ILE A 423 -16.47 7.66 -7.69
CA ILE A 423 -15.24 6.87 -7.78
C ILE A 423 -15.38 5.67 -6.85
N PRO A 424 -15.46 4.44 -7.38
CA PRO A 424 -15.35 3.26 -6.52
C PRO A 424 -13.94 3.10 -5.98
N ASP A 425 -13.80 2.74 -4.70
CA ASP A 425 -12.54 2.26 -4.12
C ASP A 425 -12.37 0.80 -4.57
N THR A 426 -11.86 0.66 -5.79
CA THR A 426 -11.78 -0.64 -6.46
C THR A 426 -10.75 -1.57 -5.83
N VAL A 427 -9.80 -1.05 -5.05
CA VAL A 427 -8.85 -1.88 -4.30
C VAL A 427 -9.50 -2.43 -3.05
N GLU A 428 -10.21 -1.60 -2.28
CA GLU A 428 -11.02 -2.06 -1.14
C GLU A 428 -12.02 -3.14 -1.58
N GLY A 429 -12.83 -2.84 -2.61
CA GLY A 429 -13.82 -3.80 -3.10
C GLY A 429 -13.20 -5.12 -3.56
N TRP A 430 -12.05 -5.08 -4.23
CA TRP A 430 -11.34 -6.30 -4.64
C TRP A 430 -10.81 -7.10 -3.44
N LEU A 431 -10.26 -6.43 -2.42
CA LEU A 431 -9.81 -7.07 -1.19
C LEU A 431 -10.98 -7.68 -0.40
N GLU A 432 -12.12 -7.01 -0.34
CA GLU A 432 -13.35 -7.55 0.26
C GLU A 432 -13.85 -8.79 -0.50
N GLU A 433 -13.94 -8.71 -1.83
CA GLU A 433 -14.30 -9.86 -2.67
C GLU A 433 -13.35 -11.04 -2.46
N ARG A 434 -12.05 -10.79 -2.24
CA ARG A 434 -11.04 -11.81 -1.94
C ARG A 434 -11.31 -12.47 -0.59
N CYS A 435 -11.54 -11.70 0.47
CA CYS A 435 -11.89 -12.21 1.79
C CYS A 435 -13.13 -13.10 1.74
N LEU A 436 -14.20 -12.59 1.12
CA LEU A 436 -15.47 -13.31 0.98
C LEU A 436 -15.33 -14.54 0.09
N GLY A 437 -14.53 -14.45 -0.98
CA GLY A 437 -14.26 -15.55 -1.91
C GLY A 437 -13.51 -16.71 -1.25
N GLU A 438 -12.44 -16.43 -0.50
CA GLU A 438 -11.68 -17.47 0.24
C GLU A 438 -12.54 -18.11 1.32
N PHE A 439 -13.35 -17.33 2.04
CA PHE A 439 -14.30 -17.89 3.00
C PHE A 439 -15.37 -18.77 2.32
N LYS A 440 -15.98 -18.28 1.23
CA LYS A 440 -17.04 -19.03 0.50
C LYS A 440 -16.52 -20.32 -0.10
N PHE A 441 -15.28 -20.34 -0.59
CA PHE A 441 -14.66 -21.52 -1.19
C PHE A 441 -14.60 -22.72 -0.22
N GLU A 442 -14.41 -22.45 1.07
CA GLU A 442 -14.36 -23.51 2.09
C GLU A 442 -15.70 -23.74 2.81
N SER A 443 -16.58 -22.74 2.79
CA SER A 443 -17.87 -22.81 3.49
C SER A 443 -18.88 -23.70 2.77
N ARG A 444 -19.77 -24.36 3.54
CA ARG A 444 -20.89 -25.13 2.96
C ARG A 444 -21.90 -24.20 2.27
N ALA A 445 -22.40 -24.63 1.11
CA ALA A 445 -23.28 -23.86 0.22
C ALA A 445 -24.74 -23.71 0.70
N ASP A 446 -25.13 -24.37 1.79
CA ASP A 446 -26.51 -24.50 2.28
C ASP A 446 -26.94 -23.41 3.27
N ARG A 447 -26.13 -22.37 3.50
CA ARG A 447 -26.33 -21.37 4.57
C ARG A 447 -26.49 -19.94 4.06
N GLN A 448 -26.97 -19.05 4.95
CA GLN A 448 -27.19 -17.63 4.68
C GLN A 448 -25.97 -16.93 4.05
N ALA A 449 -26.22 -15.91 3.23
CA ALA A 449 -25.16 -15.15 2.57
C ALA A 449 -24.45 -14.23 3.57
N ILE A 450 -23.16 -14.50 3.81
CA ILE A 450 -22.27 -13.69 4.66
C ILE A 450 -22.22 -12.21 4.20
N ASP A 451 -22.49 -11.95 2.93
CA ASP A 451 -22.48 -10.62 2.31
C ASP A 451 -23.39 -9.62 3.05
N ASN A 452 -24.52 -10.09 3.59
CA ASN A 452 -25.49 -9.24 4.29
C ASN A 452 -25.02 -8.77 5.68
N VAL A 453 -24.06 -9.49 6.26
CA VAL A 453 -23.58 -9.26 7.64
C VAL A 453 -22.16 -8.71 7.65
N TRP A 454 -21.39 -8.99 6.59
CA TRP A 454 -19.99 -8.60 6.43
C TRP A 454 -19.77 -7.13 6.71
N GLU A 455 -20.47 -6.23 6.01
CA GLU A 455 -20.22 -4.79 6.12
C GLU A 455 -20.40 -4.29 7.56
N ARG A 456 -21.46 -4.76 8.24
CA ARG A 456 -21.79 -4.36 9.61
C ARG A 456 -20.79 -4.89 10.63
N GLU A 457 -20.37 -6.15 10.51
CA GLU A 457 -19.51 -6.79 11.51
C GLU A 457 -18.03 -6.50 11.28
N TRP A 458 -17.58 -6.45 10.03
CA TRP A 458 -16.19 -6.14 9.67
C TRP A 458 -15.75 -4.77 10.21
N LYS A 459 -16.57 -3.73 10.00
CA LYS A 459 -16.30 -2.36 10.48
C LYS A 459 -16.06 -2.28 12.00
N LYS A 460 -16.67 -3.18 12.79
CA LYS A 460 -16.53 -3.21 14.26
C LYS A 460 -15.23 -3.86 14.74
N VAL A 461 -14.65 -4.76 13.95
CA VAL A 461 -13.53 -5.62 14.42
C VAL A 461 -12.27 -5.51 13.58
N ARG A 462 -12.28 -4.76 12.47
CA ARG A 462 -11.14 -4.68 11.54
C ARG A 462 -9.83 -4.30 12.23
N TRP A 463 -9.86 -3.37 13.19
CA TRP A 463 -8.67 -2.94 13.93
C TRP A 463 -8.11 -4.04 14.83
N SER A 464 -8.95 -4.89 15.40
CA SER A 464 -8.51 -5.95 16.31
C SER A 464 -8.18 -7.28 15.62
N ILE A 465 -8.10 -7.31 14.28
CA ILE A 465 -7.87 -8.52 13.46
C ILE A 465 -6.72 -9.39 13.97
N TRP A 466 -5.60 -8.78 14.32
CA TRP A 466 -4.40 -9.49 14.76
C TRP A 466 -4.63 -10.34 16.01
N TRP A 467 -5.55 -9.92 16.89
CA TRP A 467 -5.83 -10.59 18.16
C TRP A 467 -7.03 -11.54 18.10
N TRP A 468 -8.14 -11.14 17.46
CA TRP A 468 -9.32 -12.02 17.43
C TRP A 468 -9.20 -13.13 16.40
N ALA A 469 -8.53 -12.88 15.27
CA ALA A 469 -8.24 -13.94 14.32
C ALA A 469 -7.07 -14.74 14.87
N GLY A 470 -5.84 -14.23 14.88
CA GLY A 470 -4.68 -14.90 15.48
C GLY A 470 -4.30 -16.28 14.90
N SER A 471 -5.17 -16.90 14.11
CA SER A 471 -4.91 -18.05 13.24
C SER A 471 -6.01 -18.13 12.17
N GLU A 472 -5.74 -18.87 11.10
CA GLU A 472 -6.68 -19.12 10.00
C GLU A 472 -7.99 -19.76 10.50
N GLU A 473 -7.91 -20.74 11.41
CA GLU A 473 -9.08 -21.45 11.94
C GLU A 473 -9.98 -20.53 12.77
N LYS A 474 -9.39 -19.66 13.58
CA LYS A 474 -10.12 -18.68 14.38
C LYS A 474 -10.77 -17.63 13.48
N ALA A 475 -10.10 -17.19 12.42
CA ALA A 475 -10.68 -16.30 11.41
C ALA A 475 -11.95 -16.94 10.80
N LYS A 476 -11.84 -18.18 10.33
CA LYS A 476 -12.95 -18.97 9.78
C LYS A 476 -14.09 -19.12 10.76
N MET A 477 -13.81 -19.53 11.99
CA MET A 477 -14.82 -19.69 13.04
C MET A 477 -15.56 -18.38 13.34
N LYS A 478 -14.88 -17.23 13.30
CA LYS A 478 -15.53 -15.93 13.51
C LYS A 478 -16.45 -15.56 12.34
N MET A 479 -15.99 -15.73 11.11
CA MET A 479 -16.81 -15.48 9.91
C MET A 479 -18.02 -16.42 9.82
N GLU A 480 -17.87 -17.68 10.24
CA GLU A 480 -18.99 -18.61 10.38
C GLU A 480 -20.02 -18.17 11.42
N ARG A 481 -19.58 -17.55 12.52
CA ARG A 481 -20.51 -16.99 13.52
C ARG A 481 -21.26 -15.78 12.96
N TRP A 482 -20.60 -14.91 12.21
CA TRP A 482 -21.26 -13.79 11.52
C TRP A 482 -22.30 -14.29 10.52
N ARG A 483 -21.96 -15.32 9.74
CA ARG A 483 -22.89 -15.93 8.78
C ARG A 483 -24.15 -16.52 9.45
N CYS A 484 -24.04 -16.96 10.70
CA CYS A 484 -25.17 -17.52 11.47
C CYS A 484 -25.97 -16.48 12.28
N SER A 485 -25.54 -15.21 12.30
CA SER A 485 -26.14 -14.13 13.09
C SER A 485 -27.05 -13.26 12.23
#